data_AF-A0A2H0TKF3-F1
#
_entry.id   AF-A0A2H0TKF3-F1
#
_cell.length_a   1.000
_cell.length_b   1.000
_cell.length_c   1.000
_cell.angle_alpha   90.00
_cell.angle_beta   90.00
_cell.angle_gamma   90.00
#
_symmetry.space_group_name_H-M   'P 1'
#
loop_
_entity.id
_entity.type
_entity.pdbx_description
1 polymer ?
#
loop_
_entity_poly.entity_id
_entity_poly.type
_entity_poly.pdbx_seq_one_letter_code
_entity_poly.pdbx_strand_id
1 'polypeptide(L)'
;MSFKLIEPGKVRVRIAPAPTGFLHIGLARTALFNYLFAKKYEGVFILRIEDTDIERSDPEFEKNILENLKWLGIEWSEGPDIGGEYGPYRQSQRLETYAKYLEKLLTENKAYHCFCPEEELEAQKQYQMSIGQPPIYSGKCRDLPLETVQKYLAEGRPSIIRFKTPAKKIEFDDVIRGKIEFDTSLIGDIAIAKNLATPLYNFAVVIDDFEMKISHVIRGEDHISNTPKQILIQEALGFPRPIYAHLPLILGPDRTKLSKRHEAIAVSEYKKQGYLPETIINFIAFLGWNPGTEREIYSMPSLIKEFSLEKVQKGGAIFNIKRLDFLNGFYIRQRSVEKLTELCLPYLIEAGFLKSHEEVEEFHLGAPHYEISQTKELIDLVKLEKIV
;
A
#
# COMPACT_ATOMS: atom_id res chain seq x y z
N MET A 1 28.57 11.17 -2.44
CA MET A 1 27.11 11.11 -2.67
C MET A 1 26.79 12.04 -3.82
N SER A 2 26.45 11.51 -4.99
CA SER A 2 25.92 12.34 -6.08
C SER A 2 24.52 12.77 -5.68
N PHE A 3 24.33 14.04 -5.33
CA PHE A 3 23.01 14.63 -5.21
C PHE A 3 22.32 14.49 -6.57
N LYS A 4 21.41 13.54 -6.71
CA LYS A 4 20.51 13.51 -7.88
C LYS A 4 19.50 14.62 -7.63
N LEU A 5 19.57 15.68 -8.43
CA LEU A 5 18.52 16.69 -8.45
C LEU A 5 17.21 15.99 -8.78
N ILE A 6 16.28 16.00 -7.83
CA ILE A 6 14.89 15.65 -8.09
C ILE A 6 14.26 16.92 -8.63
N GLU A 7 13.98 16.93 -9.93
CA GLU A 7 13.30 18.05 -10.56
C GLU A 7 11.85 18.13 -10.04
N PRO A 8 11.41 19.28 -9.49
CA PRO A 8 10.03 19.49 -9.10
C PRO A 8 9.06 19.18 -10.24
N GLY A 9 7.91 18.57 -9.92
CA GLY A 9 6.90 18.19 -10.91
C GLY A 9 7.18 16.89 -11.68
N LYS A 10 8.42 16.37 -11.66
CA LYS A 10 8.75 15.08 -12.30
C LYS A 10 8.53 13.86 -11.39
N VAL A 11 8.24 14.09 -10.11
CA VAL A 11 7.98 13.00 -9.16
C VAL A 11 6.58 12.46 -9.39
N ARG A 12 6.49 11.17 -9.69
CA ARG A 12 5.26 10.36 -9.67
C ARG A 12 5.49 9.14 -8.81
N VAL A 13 4.65 8.97 -7.81
CA VAL A 13 4.72 7.87 -6.84
C VAL A 13 3.33 7.29 -6.61
N ARG A 14 3.26 6.09 -6.05
CA ARG A 14 1.97 5.40 -5.83
C ARG A 14 1.91 4.69 -4.50
N ILE A 15 0.71 4.67 -3.93
CA ILE A 15 0.30 3.61 -3.02
C ILE A 15 -0.53 2.60 -3.82
N ALA A 16 -0.22 1.32 -3.65
CA ALA A 16 -0.84 0.25 -4.42
C ALA A 16 -1.35 -0.89 -3.53
N PRO A 17 -2.46 -0.67 -2.80
CA PRO A 17 -2.98 -1.69 -1.88
C PRO A 17 -3.80 -2.75 -2.62
N ALA A 18 -3.63 -4.00 -2.22
CA ALA A 18 -4.57 -5.07 -2.54
C ALA A 18 -5.74 -5.03 -1.54
N PRO A 19 -7.01 -4.98 -1.97
CA PRO A 19 -8.16 -4.86 -1.09
C PRO A 19 -8.51 -6.21 -0.45
N THR A 20 -7.55 -6.78 0.30
CA THR A 20 -7.63 -8.10 0.95
C THR A 20 -7.77 -8.00 2.48
N GLY A 21 -7.94 -6.78 2.97
CA GLY A 21 -8.12 -6.44 4.36
C GLY A 21 -8.17 -4.93 4.56
N PHE A 22 -8.58 -4.52 5.76
CA PHE A 22 -8.65 -3.12 6.14
C PHE A 22 -7.29 -2.40 6.11
N LEU A 23 -7.32 -1.07 5.98
CA LEU A 23 -6.12 -0.23 6.01
C LEU A 23 -5.39 -0.38 7.36
N HIS A 24 -4.24 -1.03 7.37
CA HIS A 24 -3.39 -1.17 8.55
C HIS A 24 -2.30 -0.10 8.62
N ILE A 25 -1.73 0.11 9.80
CA ILE A 25 -0.71 1.15 10.08
C ILE A 25 0.49 1.10 9.12
N GLY A 26 1.01 -0.09 8.80
CA GLY A 26 2.12 -0.23 7.85
C GLY A 26 1.81 0.29 6.43
N LEU A 27 0.60 0.04 5.95
CA LEU A 27 0.14 0.54 4.65
C LEU A 27 -0.13 2.04 4.71
N ALA A 28 -0.77 2.52 5.78
CA ALA A 28 -0.99 3.94 6.03
C ALA A 28 0.33 4.74 6.10
N ARG A 29 1.36 4.20 6.75
CA ARG A 29 2.71 4.80 6.77
C ARG A 29 3.30 4.87 5.37
N THR A 30 3.19 3.79 4.61
CA THR A 30 3.70 3.75 3.23
C THR A 30 2.98 4.79 2.37
N ALA A 31 1.66 4.91 2.52
CA ALA A 31 0.86 5.94 1.86
C ALA A 31 1.32 7.35 2.26
N LEU A 32 1.51 7.59 3.56
CA LEU A 32 1.99 8.87 4.08
C LEU A 32 3.36 9.23 3.49
N PHE A 33 4.32 8.32 3.45
CA PHE A 33 5.67 8.63 2.95
C PHE A 33 5.65 8.94 1.45
N ASN A 34 4.84 8.21 0.67
CA ASN A 34 4.62 8.54 -0.75
C ASN A 34 3.97 9.92 -0.89
N TYR A 35 2.93 10.22 -0.10
CA TYR A 35 2.22 11.50 -0.11
C TYR A 35 3.14 12.68 0.25
N LEU A 36 3.88 12.58 1.36
CA LEU A 36 4.84 13.61 1.79
C LEU A 36 5.92 13.85 0.74
N PHE A 37 6.46 12.78 0.14
CA PHE A 37 7.45 12.87 -0.92
C PHE A 37 6.90 13.57 -2.16
N ALA A 38 5.70 13.18 -2.61
CA ALA A 38 5.04 13.81 -3.75
C ALA A 38 4.78 15.30 -3.47
N LYS A 39 4.17 15.64 -2.34
CA LYS A 39 3.85 17.03 -2.00
C LYS A 39 5.10 17.90 -1.86
N LYS A 40 6.18 17.39 -1.29
CA LYS A 40 7.44 18.14 -1.14
C LYS A 40 8.06 18.53 -2.48
N TYR A 41 7.99 17.65 -3.47
CA TYR A 41 8.58 17.84 -4.79
C TYR A 41 7.54 18.23 -5.85
N GLU A 42 6.38 18.73 -5.42
CA GLU A 42 5.28 19.16 -6.31
C GLU A 42 4.88 18.07 -7.35
N GLY A 43 5.01 16.82 -6.95
CA GLY A 43 4.75 15.64 -7.76
C GLY A 43 3.33 15.10 -7.63
N VAL A 44 3.10 13.97 -8.27
CA VAL A 44 1.82 13.27 -8.33
C VAL A 44 1.83 12.06 -7.39
N PHE A 45 0.84 12.01 -6.50
CA PHE A 45 0.58 10.85 -5.65
C PHE A 45 -0.64 10.08 -6.19
N ILE A 46 -0.43 8.81 -6.51
CA ILE A 46 -1.42 7.95 -7.19
C ILE A 46 -1.91 6.88 -6.22
N LEU A 47 -3.22 6.61 -6.23
CA LEU A 47 -3.81 5.43 -5.60
C LEU A 47 -4.16 4.42 -6.70
N ARG A 48 -3.57 3.22 -6.67
CA ARG A 48 -3.89 2.12 -7.60
C ARG A 48 -4.35 0.89 -6.82
N ILE A 49 -5.52 0.35 -7.13
CA ILE A 49 -6.03 -0.85 -6.45
C ILE A 49 -5.50 -2.10 -7.15
N GLU A 50 -4.84 -2.98 -6.38
CA GLU A 50 -4.27 -4.24 -6.87
C GLU A 50 -5.21 -5.41 -6.59
N ASP A 51 -6.33 -5.44 -7.33
CA ASP A 51 -7.47 -6.36 -7.18
C ASP A 51 -7.46 -7.52 -8.19
N THR A 52 -6.29 -7.94 -8.68
CA THR A 52 -6.17 -9.06 -9.62
C THR A 52 -6.52 -10.42 -8.99
N ASP A 53 -6.46 -10.53 -7.67
CA ASP A 53 -6.88 -11.73 -6.93
C ASP A 53 -8.33 -11.57 -6.49
N ILE A 54 -9.25 -11.94 -7.39
CA ILE A 54 -10.70 -11.75 -7.21
C ILE A 54 -11.22 -12.48 -5.98
N GLU A 55 -10.68 -13.66 -5.65
CA GLU A 55 -11.14 -14.48 -4.52
C GLU A 55 -10.86 -13.82 -3.16
N ARG A 56 -9.79 -13.02 -3.09
CA ARG A 56 -9.38 -12.35 -1.85
C ARG A 56 -9.74 -10.86 -1.80
N SER A 57 -10.17 -10.31 -2.93
CA SER A 57 -10.48 -8.88 -3.06
C SER A 57 -11.92 -8.61 -2.67
N ASP A 58 -12.14 -7.67 -1.75
CA ASP A 58 -13.48 -7.28 -1.30
C ASP A 58 -13.69 -5.76 -1.51
N PRO A 59 -14.79 -5.33 -2.17
CA PRO A 59 -15.16 -3.92 -2.28
C PRO A 59 -15.26 -3.19 -0.93
N GLU A 60 -15.62 -3.87 0.17
CA GLU A 60 -15.64 -3.27 1.51
C GLU A 60 -14.23 -2.84 1.95
N PHE A 61 -13.22 -3.67 1.68
CA PHE A 61 -11.84 -3.34 2.00
C PHE A 61 -11.33 -2.19 1.15
N GLU A 62 -11.66 -2.14 -0.14
CA GLU A 62 -11.35 -0.99 -1.00
C GLU A 62 -11.96 0.29 -0.41
N LYS A 63 -13.27 0.28 -0.14
CA LYS A 63 -13.98 1.43 0.46
C LYS A 63 -13.32 1.89 1.75
N ASN A 64 -13.03 0.95 2.66
CA ASN A 64 -12.35 1.25 3.92
C ASN A 64 -10.98 1.91 3.70
N ILE A 65 -10.19 1.42 2.74
CA ILE A 65 -8.87 2.00 2.43
C ILE A 65 -9.03 3.45 1.96
N LEU A 66 -9.92 3.71 1.01
CA LEU A 66 -10.15 5.06 0.48
C LEU A 66 -10.62 6.03 1.57
N GLU A 67 -11.63 5.63 2.35
CA GLU A 67 -12.21 6.48 3.41
C GLU A 67 -11.21 6.79 4.53
N ASN A 68 -10.41 5.80 4.96
CA ASN A 68 -9.45 6.02 6.03
C ASN A 68 -8.21 6.79 5.55
N LEU A 69 -7.78 6.66 4.29
CA LEU A 69 -6.75 7.54 3.74
C LEU A 69 -7.24 9.00 3.67
N LYS A 70 -8.48 9.23 3.22
CA LYS A 70 -9.09 10.57 3.23
C LYS A 70 -9.24 11.12 4.65
N TRP A 71 -9.66 10.30 5.61
CA TRP A 71 -9.74 10.70 7.02
C TRP A 71 -8.39 11.13 7.60
N LEU A 72 -7.30 10.47 7.18
CA LEU A 72 -5.93 10.86 7.53
C LEU A 72 -5.43 12.13 6.81
N GLY A 73 -6.23 12.73 5.92
CA GLY A 73 -5.83 13.87 5.08
C GLY A 73 -4.85 13.47 3.96
N ILE A 74 -4.80 12.19 3.59
CA ILE A 74 -3.96 11.67 2.52
C ILE A 74 -4.80 11.59 1.24
N GLU A 75 -4.73 12.64 0.44
CA GLU A 75 -5.44 12.75 -0.83
C GLU A 75 -4.52 12.42 -2.01
N TRP A 76 -5.03 11.66 -2.97
CA TRP A 76 -4.35 11.34 -4.22
C TRP A 76 -4.77 12.28 -5.35
N SER A 77 -3.84 12.48 -6.29
CA SER A 77 -4.03 13.29 -7.49
C SER A 77 -4.63 12.49 -8.65
N GLU A 78 -4.42 11.18 -8.63
CA GLU A 78 -4.97 10.23 -9.60
C GLU A 78 -5.39 8.96 -8.84
N GLY A 79 -6.54 8.39 -9.19
CA GLY A 79 -7.02 7.21 -8.48
C GLY A 79 -8.35 6.63 -8.94
N PRO A 80 -8.83 5.56 -8.28
CA PRO A 80 -9.96 4.75 -8.73
C PRO A 80 -11.33 5.45 -8.67
N ASP A 81 -11.45 6.51 -7.87
CA ASP A 81 -12.67 7.30 -7.65
C ASP A 81 -12.64 8.67 -8.35
N ILE A 82 -11.46 9.27 -8.54
CA ILE A 82 -11.30 10.59 -9.17
C ILE A 82 -10.79 10.53 -10.62
N GLY A 83 -10.38 9.36 -11.10
CA GLY A 83 -9.78 9.18 -12.42
C GLY A 83 -8.38 9.77 -12.53
N GLY A 84 -8.00 10.20 -13.74
CA GLY A 84 -6.66 10.70 -14.08
C GLY A 84 -6.21 10.19 -15.45
N GLU A 85 -5.10 10.73 -15.95
CA GLU A 85 -4.62 10.51 -17.33
C GLU A 85 -4.33 9.03 -17.66
N TYR A 86 -3.82 8.27 -16.70
CA TYR A 86 -3.34 6.89 -16.91
C TYR A 86 -4.29 5.80 -16.39
N GLY A 87 -5.57 6.16 -16.20
CA GLY A 87 -6.60 5.23 -15.77
C GLY A 87 -6.82 4.08 -16.77
N PRO A 88 -7.60 3.05 -16.40
CA PRO A 88 -8.22 2.83 -15.10
C PRO A 88 -7.21 2.57 -13.97
N TYR A 89 -7.56 2.87 -12.72
CA TYR A 89 -6.69 2.70 -11.54
C TYR A 89 -7.03 1.46 -10.69
N ARG A 90 -7.83 0.54 -11.24
CA ARG A 90 -8.03 -0.82 -10.70
C ARG A 90 -7.40 -1.81 -11.67
N GLN A 91 -6.58 -2.73 -11.18
CA GLN A 91 -5.90 -3.68 -12.06
C GLN A 91 -6.88 -4.64 -12.74
N SER A 92 -7.98 -5.00 -12.09
CA SER A 92 -9.07 -5.79 -12.67
C SER A 92 -9.66 -5.18 -13.95
N GLN A 93 -9.53 -3.86 -14.13
CA GLN A 93 -10.05 -3.11 -15.28
C GLN A 93 -8.99 -2.93 -16.40
N ARG A 94 -7.79 -3.50 -16.25
CA ARG A 94 -6.64 -3.27 -17.14
C ARG A 94 -6.21 -4.53 -17.92
N LEU A 95 -7.05 -5.57 -17.95
CA LEU A 95 -6.71 -6.89 -18.49
C LEU A 95 -6.21 -6.85 -19.95
N GLU A 96 -6.83 -6.03 -20.80
CA GLU A 96 -6.39 -5.86 -22.20
C GLU A 96 -4.98 -5.26 -22.30
N THR A 97 -4.64 -4.32 -21.40
CA THR A 97 -3.30 -3.73 -21.34
C THR A 97 -2.27 -4.81 -21.00
N TYR A 98 -2.57 -5.68 -20.05
CA TYR A 98 -1.68 -6.77 -19.66
C TYR A 98 -1.54 -7.82 -20.77
N ALA A 99 -2.64 -8.19 -21.43
CA ALA A 99 -2.64 -9.15 -22.54
C ALA A 99 -1.68 -8.71 -23.65
N LYS A 100 -1.73 -7.44 -24.06
CA LYS A 100 -0.80 -6.85 -25.04
C LYS A 100 0.67 -7.09 -24.70
N TYR A 101 1.05 -6.88 -23.44
CA TYR A 101 2.44 -7.05 -23.01
C TYR A 101 2.83 -8.53 -22.84
N LEU A 102 1.90 -9.39 -22.43
CA LEU A 102 2.11 -10.84 -22.39
C LEU A 102 2.33 -11.41 -23.78
N GLU A 103 1.49 -11.03 -24.75
CA GLU A 103 1.62 -11.41 -26.16
C GLU A 103 2.98 -10.98 -26.70
N LYS A 104 3.39 -9.73 -26.47
CA LYS A 104 4.73 -9.25 -26.87
C LYS A 104 5.84 -10.15 -26.32
N LEU A 105 5.81 -10.50 -25.02
CA LEU A 105 6.83 -11.37 -24.42
C LEU A 105 6.79 -12.79 -25.00
N LEU A 106 5.62 -13.33 -25.29
CA LEU A 106 5.46 -14.65 -25.92
C LEU A 106 6.00 -14.65 -27.36
N THR A 107 5.63 -13.65 -28.16
CA THR A 107 6.10 -13.49 -29.55
C THR A 107 7.61 -13.30 -29.63
N GLU A 108 8.20 -12.54 -28.69
CA GLU A 108 9.65 -12.32 -28.61
C GLU A 108 10.40 -13.50 -27.94
N ASN A 109 9.72 -14.62 -27.65
CA ASN A 109 10.27 -15.79 -26.97
C ASN A 109 10.94 -15.47 -25.61
N LYS A 110 10.47 -14.41 -24.95
CA LYS A 110 10.88 -13.98 -23.59
C LYS A 110 9.96 -14.55 -22.51
N ALA A 111 8.79 -15.06 -22.89
CA ALA A 111 7.90 -15.84 -22.05
C ALA A 111 7.45 -17.11 -22.79
N TYR A 112 6.88 -18.06 -22.07
CA TYR A 112 6.40 -19.33 -22.63
C TYR A 112 5.26 -19.93 -21.80
N HIS A 113 4.49 -20.83 -22.40
CA HIS A 113 3.46 -21.60 -21.70
C HIS A 113 4.06 -22.80 -20.96
N CYS A 114 3.71 -22.92 -19.69
CA CYS A 114 4.09 -24.03 -18.82
C CYS A 114 2.88 -24.89 -18.51
N PHE A 115 2.96 -26.18 -18.82
CA PHE A 115 1.89 -27.17 -18.66
C PHE A 115 2.16 -28.15 -17.49
N CYS A 116 3.14 -27.84 -16.63
CA CYS A 116 3.44 -28.66 -15.45
C CYS A 116 2.26 -28.63 -14.46
N PRO A 117 1.74 -29.80 -14.03
CA PRO A 117 0.72 -29.87 -13.00
C PRO A 117 1.21 -29.30 -11.67
N GLU A 118 0.28 -28.75 -10.87
CA GLU A 118 0.60 -28.17 -9.56
C GLU A 118 1.20 -29.21 -8.59
N GLU A 119 0.68 -30.44 -8.60
CA GLU A 119 1.20 -31.55 -7.80
C GLU A 119 2.67 -31.87 -8.13
N GLU A 120 3.05 -31.82 -9.42
CA GLU A 120 4.44 -32.03 -9.86
C GLU A 120 5.34 -30.90 -9.35
N LEU A 121 4.87 -29.66 -9.42
CA LEU A 121 5.61 -28.48 -8.97
C LEU A 121 5.81 -28.49 -7.45
N GLU A 122 4.79 -28.86 -6.67
CA GLU A 122 4.90 -28.95 -5.23
C GLU A 122 5.83 -30.11 -4.82
N ALA A 123 5.76 -31.27 -5.48
CA ALA A 123 6.69 -32.36 -5.25
C ALA A 123 8.16 -31.94 -5.52
N GLN A 124 8.41 -31.24 -6.63
CA GLN A 124 9.74 -30.71 -6.95
C GLN A 124 10.23 -29.73 -5.88
N LYS A 125 9.35 -28.82 -5.43
CA LYS A 125 9.66 -27.84 -4.39
C LYS A 125 9.99 -28.51 -3.05
N GLN A 126 9.17 -29.48 -2.61
CA GLN A 126 9.43 -30.23 -1.37
C GLN A 126 10.73 -31.02 -1.43
N TYR A 127 11.04 -31.64 -2.58
CA TYR A 127 12.32 -32.31 -2.79
C TYR A 127 13.50 -31.33 -2.63
N GLN A 128 13.49 -30.20 -3.36
CA GLN A 128 14.55 -29.19 -3.29
C GLN A 128 14.74 -28.64 -1.86
N MET A 129 13.64 -28.35 -1.17
CA MET A 129 13.68 -27.90 0.22
C MET A 129 14.27 -28.97 1.17
N SER A 130 13.98 -30.25 0.96
CA SER A 130 14.51 -31.33 1.82
C SER A 130 16.02 -31.53 1.69
N ILE A 131 16.61 -31.13 0.56
CA ILE A 131 18.06 -31.14 0.33
C ILE A 131 18.71 -29.75 0.54
N GLY A 132 17.98 -28.80 1.13
CA GLY A 132 18.50 -27.45 1.44
C GLY A 132 18.69 -26.54 0.23
N GLN A 133 18.11 -26.88 -0.92
CA GLN A 133 18.16 -26.07 -2.13
C GLN A 133 16.97 -25.10 -2.21
N PRO A 134 17.16 -23.88 -2.76
CA PRO A 134 16.05 -22.97 -3.00
C PRO A 134 15.10 -23.56 -4.05
N PRO A 135 13.77 -23.40 -3.90
CA PRO A 135 12.80 -23.96 -4.83
C PRO A 135 12.80 -23.19 -6.16
N ILE A 136 13.41 -23.78 -7.17
CA ILE A 136 13.58 -23.27 -8.53
C ILE A 136 12.79 -24.16 -9.48
N TYR A 137 12.01 -23.55 -10.37
CA TYR A 137 11.36 -24.29 -11.45
C TYR A 137 12.41 -24.88 -12.39
N SER A 138 12.28 -26.18 -12.70
CA SER A 138 13.25 -26.96 -13.49
C SER A 138 13.43 -26.50 -14.94
N GLY A 139 12.56 -25.64 -15.46
CA GLY A 139 12.59 -25.24 -16.87
C GLY A 139 12.00 -26.27 -17.82
N LYS A 140 11.32 -27.33 -17.32
CA LYS A 140 10.78 -28.45 -18.11
C LYS A 140 10.01 -28.01 -19.37
N CYS A 141 9.22 -26.95 -19.30
CA CYS A 141 8.44 -26.44 -20.43
C CYS A 141 9.11 -25.30 -21.22
N ARG A 142 10.33 -24.86 -20.86
CA ARG A 142 10.98 -23.64 -21.36
C ARG A 142 11.22 -23.66 -22.88
N ASP A 143 11.61 -24.82 -23.38
CA ASP A 143 12.04 -25.03 -24.77
C ASP A 143 11.15 -26.05 -25.50
N LEU A 144 9.88 -26.17 -25.09
CA LEU A 144 8.91 -26.99 -25.83
C LEU A 144 8.78 -26.48 -27.27
N PRO A 145 8.78 -27.37 -28.28
CA PRO A 145 8.53 -26.98 -29.67
C PRO A 145 7.17 -26.27 -29.82
N LEU A 146 7.11 -25.25 -30.67
CA LEU A 146 5.88 -24.47 -30.91
C LEU A 146 4.69 -25.36 -31.30
N GLU A 147 4.92 -26.38 -32.12
CA GLU A 147 3.89 -27.36 -32.51
C GLU A 147 3.31 -28.11 -31.30
N THR A 148 4.16 -28.46 -30.32
CA THR A 148 3.73 -29.13 -29.09
C THR A 148 2.92 -28.17 -28.21
N VAL A 149 3.36 -26.91 -28.09
CA VAL A 149 2.64 -25.88 -27.34
C VAL A 149 1.26 -25.63 -27.96
N GLN A 150 1.19 -25.46 -29.28
CA GLN A 150 -0.07 -25.26 -30.01
C GLN A 150 -1.02 -26.45 -29.85
N LYS A 151 -0.50 -27.68 -29.94
CA LYS A 151 -1.27 -28.89 -29.67
C LYS A 151 -1.84 -28.91 -28.25
N TYR A 152 -1.02 -28.64 -27.23
CA TYR A 152 -1.48 -28.64 -25.84
C TYR A 152 -2.50 -27.55 -25.54
N LEU A 153 -2.37 -26.37 -26.17
CA LEU A 153 -3.37 -25.30 -26.08
C LEU A 153 -4.67 -25.69 -26.78
N ALA A 154 -4.60 -26.29 -27.98
CA ALA A 154 -5.78 -26.76 -28.71
C ALA A 154 -6.54 -27.88 -27.99
N GLU A 155 -5.82 -28.72 -27.22
CA GLU A 155 -6.40 -29.74 -26.34
C GLU A 155 -7.03 -29.13 -25.06
N GLY A 156 -6.88 -27.83 -24.82
CA GLY A 156 -7.40 -27.17 -23.62
C GLY A 156 -6.65 -27.53 -22.33
N ARG A 157 -5.38 -27.96 -22.42
CA ARG A 157 -4.60 -28.31 -21.23
C ARG A 157 -4.40 -27.08 -20.33
N PRO A 158 -4.56 -27.22 -19.00
CA PRO A 158 -4.21 -26.16 -18.07
C PRO A 158 -2.75 -25.73 -18.26
N SER A 159 -2.53 -24.42 -18.34
CA SER A 159 -1.20 -23.84 -18.46
C SER A 159 -1.12 -22.52 -17.72
N ILE A 160 0.10 -22.09 -17.44
CA ILE A 160 0.42 -20.73 -16.99
C ILE A 160 1.47 -20.12 -17.90
N ILE A 161 1.60 -18.80 -17.88
CA ILE A 161 2.66 -18.09 -18.61
C ILE A 161 3.83 -17.83 -17.66
N ARG A 162 5.01 -18.30 -18.05
CA ARG A 162 6.26 -18.06 -17.33
C ARG A 162 7.17 -17.13 -18.13
N PHE A 163 7.85 -16.24 -17.41
CA PHE A 163 8.93 -15.43 -17.94
C PHE A 163 10.23 -16.25 -17.98
N LYS A 164 10.96 -16.18 -19.11
CA LYS A 164 12.29 -16.78 -19.25
C LYS A 164 13.30 -15.93 -18.50
N THR A 165 13.58 -16.30 -17.27
CA THR A 165 14.55 -15.60 -16.42
C THR A 165 15.96 -15.81 -17.00
N PRO A 166 16.69 -14.73 -17.37
CA PRO A 166 18.10 -14.84 -17.73
C PRO A 166 18.92 -15.05 -16.46
N ALA A 167 19.94 -15.92 -16.52
CA ALA A 167 20.89 -16.11 -15.42
C ALA A 167 21.94 -14.99 -15.44
N LYS A 168 21.85 -14.06 -14.50
CA LYS A 168 22.79 -12.95 -14.34
C LYS A 168 22.72 -12.37 -12.92
N LYS A 169 23.67 -11.50 -12.60
CA LYS A 169 23.55 -10.66 -11.41
C LYS A 169 22.73 -9.41 -11.73
N ILE A 170 21.77 -9.11 -10.86
CA ILE A 170 21.04 -7.85 -10.87
C ILE A 170 21.51 -7.03 -9.66
N GLU A 171 21.99 -5.83 -9.96
CA GLU A 171 22.32 -4.82 -8.96
C GLU A 171 21.37 -3.64 -9.11
N PHE A 172 20.96 -3.08 -7.97
CA PHE A 172 20.23 -1.82 -7.91
C PHE A 172 20.57 -1.05 -6.64
N ASP A 173 20.51 0.27 -6.75
CA ASP A 173 20.63 1.18 -5.60
C ASP A 173 19.25 1.45 -5.03
N ASP A 174 19.09 1.15 -3.74
CA ASP A 174 17.94 1.57 -2.96
C ASP A 174 18.28 2.81 -2.14
N VAL A 175 17.42 3.82 -2.14
CA VAL A 175 17.67 5.09 -1.43
C VAL A 175 17.88 4.88 0.08
N ILE A 176 17.23 3.87 0.67
CA ILE A 176 17.27 3.58 2.10
C ILE A 176 18.27 2.46 2.40
N ARG A 177 18.23 1.37 1.64
CA ARG A 177 19.04 0.16 1.88
C ARG A 177 20.46 0.26 1.33
N GLY A 178 20.70 1.15 0.37
CA GLY A 178 21.95 1.24 -0.37
C GLY A 178 22.01 0.23 -1.51
N LYS A 179 23.22 -0.14 -1.92
CA LYS A 179 23.45 -1.10 -3.00
C LYS A 179 22.98 -2.50 -2.60
N ILE A 180 22.13 -3.12 -3.42
CA ILE A 180 21.66 -4.50 -3.26
C ILE A 180 22.02 -5.30 -4.52
N GLU A 181 22.45 -6.54 -4.34
CA GLU A 181 22.78 -7.50 -5.40
C GLU A 181 21.98 -8.78 -5.23
N PHE A 182 21.47 -9.32 -6.34
CA PHE A 182 20.82 -10.63 -6.41
C PHE A 182 21.37 -11.45 -7.58
N ASP A 183 21.60 -12.73 -7.35
CA ASP A 183 21.85 -13.71 -8.39
C ASP A 183 20.51 -14.28 -8.88
N THR A 184 20.15 -14.00 -10.14
CA THR A 184 18.85 -14.43 -10.70
C THR A 184 18.81 -15.92 -11.04
N SER A 185 19.96 -16.61 -11.05
CA SER A 185 20.00 -18.08 -11.18
C SER A 185 19.26 -18.77 -10.04
N LEU A 186 19.12 -18.11 -8.88
CA LEU A 186 18.42 -18.63 -7.71
C LEU A 186 16.89 -18.40 -7.72
N ILE A 187 16.36 -17.73 -8.75
CA ILE A 187 14.93 -17.34 -8.83
C ILE A 187 14.13 -18.31 -9.70
N GLY A 188 14.75 -18.87 -10.75
CA GLY A 188 14.05 -19.67 -11.77
C GLY A 188 13.09 -18.87 -12.64
N ASP A 189 12.38 -19.57 -13.53
CA ASP A 189 11.41 -18.94 -14.43
C ASP A 189 10.12 -18.54 -13.72
N ILE A 190 9.91 -17.22 -13.67
CA ILE A 190 8.88 -16.57 -12.87
C ILE A 190 7.51 -16.77 -13.53
N ALA A 191 6.53 -17.28 -12.79
CA ALA A 191 5.14 -17.24 -13.25
C ALA A 191 4.68 -15.78 -13.30
N ILE A 192 4.22 -15.32 -14.47
CA ILE A 192 3.80 -13.94 -14.71
C ILE A 192 2.31 -13.78 -15.02
N ALA A 193 1.63 -14.86 -15.43
CA ALA A 193 0.18 -14.86 -15.61
C ALA A 193 -0.37 -16.29 -15.52
N LYS A 194 -1.63 -16.46 -15.08
CA LYS A 194 -2.35 -17.74 -15.22
C LYS A 194 -2.75 -17.94 -16.69
N ASN A 195 -3.11 -16.88 -17.40
CA ASN A 195 -3.41 -16.84 -18.83
C ASN A 195 -3.35 -15.37 -19.30
N LEU A 196 -3.63 -15.08 -20.57
CA LEU A 196 -3.57 -13.71 -21.12
C LEU A 196 -4.49 -12.71 -20.39
N ALA A 197 -5.60 -13.18 -19.81
CA ALA A 197 -6.59 -12.36 -19.11
C ALA A 197 -6.37 -12.32 -17.58
N THR A 198 -5.39 -13.04 -17.04
CA THR A 198 -5.19 -13.14 -15.59
C THR A 198 -3.71 -13.01 -15.25
N PRO A 199 -3.18 -11.77 -15.19
CA PRO A 199 -1.79 -11.51 -14.82
C PRO A 199 -1.53 -11.84 -13.35
N LEU A 200 -0.25 -12.02 -13.00
CA LEU A 200 0.21 -12.14 -11.62
C LEU A 200 0.91 -10.85 -11.17
N TYR A 201 0.95 -10.64 -9.85
CA TYR A 201 1.45 -9.44 -9.18
C TYR A 201 2.71 -8.82 -9.81
N ASN A 202 3.81 -9.58 -9.93
CA ASN A 202 5.08 -9.03 -10.41
C ASN A 202 5.02 -8.49 -11.84
N PHE A 203 4.13 -9.06 -12.67
CA PHE A 203 3.92 -8.60 -14.03
C PHE A 203 3.03 -7.34 -14.04
N ALA A 204 1.84 -7.42 -13.43
CA ALA A 204 0.88 -6.31 -13.40
C ALA A 204 1.51 -5.03 -12.83
N VAL A 205 2.26 -5.13 -11.71
CA VAL A 205 2.96 -4.00 -11.09
C VAL A 205 3.96 -3.35 -12.05
N VAL A 206 4.74 -4.14 -12.79
CA VAL A 206 5.74 -3.61 -13.73
C VAL A 206 5.07 -2.85 -14.87
N ILE A 207 4.00 -3.42 -15.42
CA ILE A 207 3.25 -2.78 -16.49
C ILE A 207 2.65 -1.47 -16.00
N ASP A 208 1.97 -1.47 -14.86
CA ASP A 208 1.28 -0.29 -14.36
C ASP A 208 2.25 0.80 -13.88
N ASP A 209 3.37 0.42 -13.25
CA ASP A 209 4.38 1.40 -12.86
C ASP A 209 4.97 2.09 -14.11
N PHE A 210 5.11 1.39 -15.25
CA PHE A 210 5.53 1.99 -16.52
C PHE A 210 4.44 2.84 -17.19
N GLU A 211 3.21 2.32 -17.29
CA GLU A 211 2.09 3.01 -17.93
C GLU A 211 1.73 4.29 -17.17
N MET A 212 1.71 4.25 -15.83
CA MET A 212 1.43 5.39 -14.95
C MET A 212 2.65 6.30 -14.72
N LYS A 213 3.77 6.04 -15.42
CA LYS A 213 5.01 6.84 -15.38
C LYS A 213 5.57 7.00 -13.96
N ILE A 214 5.54 5.95 -13.16
CA ILE A 214 6.08 5.95 -11.80
C ILE A 214 7.58 6.19 -11.82
N SER A 215 8.00 7.23 -11.12
CA SER A 215 9.41 7.63 -11.00
C SER A 215 10.09 7.00 -9.79
N HIS A 216 9.37 6.85 -8.68
CA HIS A 216 9.89 6.27 -7.44
C HIS A 216 8.90 5.23 -6.89
N VAL A 217 9.42 4.06 -6.57
CA VAL A 217 8.69 2.99 -5.90
C VAL A 217 9.10 2.97 -4.44
N ILE A 218 8.27 3.60 -3.60
CA ILE A 218 8.44 3.65 -2.14
C ILE A 218 7.48 2.63 -1.51
N ARG A 219 8.01 1.53 -0.95
CA ARG A 219 7.21 0.41 -0.42
C ARG A 219 7.91 -0.31 0.74
N GLY A 220 7.24 -1.23 1.42
CA GLY A 220 7.84 -2.01 2.50
C GLY A 220 8.97 -2.94 2.04
N GLU A 221 9.95 -3.17 2.92
CA GLU A 221 11.12 -4.01 2.64
C GLU A 221 10.81 -5.50 2.41
N ASP A 222 9.62 -5.96 2.81
CA ASP A 222 9.10 -7.28 2.46
C ASP A 222 8.95 -7.50 0.95
N HIS A 223 8.96 -6.42 0.17
CA HIS A 223 8.96 -6.50 -1.30
C HIS A 223 10.35 -6.42 -1.93
N ILE A 224 11.45 -6.36 -1.15
CA ILE A 224 12.82 -6.30 -1.72
C ILE A 224 13.09 -7.49 -2.65
N SER A 225 12.68 -8.70 -2.25
CA SER A 225 12.87 -9.93 -3.04
C SER A 225 12.05 -9.98 -4.34
N ASN A 226 11.05 -9.10 -4.49
CA ASN A 226 10.30 -8.94 -5.74
C ASN A 226 10.99 -7.98 -6.71
N THR A 227 11.80 -7.04 -6.22
CA THR A 227 12.50 -6.05 -7.04
C THR A 227 13.36 -6.65 -8.16
N PRO A 228 14.22 -7.67 -7.94
CA PRO A 228 14.99 -8.26 -9.04
C PRO A 228 14.09 -8.91 -10.10
N LYS A 229 12.98 -9.55 -9.69
CA LYS A 229 11.99 -10.13 -10.62
C LYS A 229 11.35 -9.04 -11.50
N GLN A 230 11.00 -7.92 -10.89
CA GLN A 230 10.38 -6.78 -11.56
C GLN A 230 11.36 -6.08 -12.51
N ILE A 231 12.62 -5.91 -12.10
CA ILE A 231 13.68 -5.36 -12.96
C ILE A 231 13.88 -6.22 -14.21
N LEU A 232 13.89 -7.55 -14.08
CA LEU A 232 14.05 -8.44 -15.22
C LEU A 232 12.91 -8.28 -16.24
N ILE A 233 11.67 -8.17 -15.77
CA ILE A 233 10.50 -7.95 -16.62
C ILE A 233 10.59 -6.56 -17.29
N GLN A 234 10.99 -5.53 -16.55
CA GLN A 234 11.21 -4.18 -17.09
C GLN A 234 12.24 -4.19 -18.23
N GLU A 235 13.41 -4.79 -18.00
CA GLU A 235 14.47 -4.89 -19.01
C GLU A 235 14.01 -5.66 -20.25
N ALA A 236 13.29 -6.77 -20.05
CA ALA A 236 12.76 -7.57 -21.13
C ALA A 236 11.77 -6.79 -22.01
N LEU A 237 10.99 -5.88 -21.41
CA LEU A 237 10.04 -5.03 -22.12
C LEU A 237 10.65 -3.73 -22.64
N GLY A 238 11.90 -3.41 -22.26
CA GLY A 238 12.58 -2.16 -22.60
C GLY A 238 12.11 -0.96 -21.77
N PHE A 239 11.57 -1.19 -20.57
CA PHE A 239 11.09 -0.14 -19.69
C PHE A 239 12.21 0.49 -18.86
N PRO A 240 12.13 1.80 -18.55
CA PRO A 240 13.03 2.43 -17.61
C PRO A 240 12.82 1.88 -16.20
N ARG A 241 13.90 1.87 -15.41
CA ARG A 241 13.84 1.48 -14.00
C ARG A 241 13.44 2.69 -13.14
N PRO A 242 12.43 2.58 -12.27
CA PRO A 242 12.16 3.61 -11.26
C PRO A 242 13.25 3.61 -10.19
N ILE A 243 13.27 4.65 -9.37
CA ILE A 243 14.09 4.71 -8.17
C ILE A 243 13.39 3.92 -7.06
N TYR A 244 14.12 3.04 -6.38
CA TYR A 244 13.56 2.20 -5.31
C TYR A 244 13.90 2.75 -3.93
N ALA A 245 12.92 2.69 -3.02
CA ALA A 245 13.12 2.97 -1.60
C ALA A 245 12.29 1.98 -0.76
N HIS A 246 12.99 1.10 -0.04
CA HIS A 246 12.36 0.04 0.75
C HIS A 246 12.30 0.39 2.25
N LEU A 247 11.11 0.79 2.69
CA LEU A 247 10.80 1.21 4.07
C LEU A 247 11.02 0.06 5.05
N PRO A 248 11.61 0.32 6.23
CA PRO A 248 11.84 -0.70 7.24
C PRO A 248 10.56 -1.28 7.81
N LEU A 249 10.60 -2.55 8.23
CA LEU A 249 9.50 -3.18 8.93
C LEU A 249 9.12 -2.38 10.18
N ILE A 250 7.82 -2.35 10.45
CA ILE A 250 7.32 -1.94 11.76
C ILE A 250 7.40 -3.18 12.65
N LEU A 251 7.97 -3.03 13.83
CA LEU A 251 8.17 -4.07 14.80
C LEU A 251 7.20 -3.91 15.96
N GLY A 252 6.77 -5.02 16.55
CA GLY A 252 6.08 -5.03 17.83
C GLY A 252 7.02 -4.68 18.99
N PRO A 253 6.48 -4.55 20.22
CA PRO A 253 7.29 -4.36 21.43
C PRO A 253 8.32 -5.49 21.66
N ASP A 254 8.01 -6.69 21.18
CA ASP A 254 8.85 -7.89 21.20
C ASP A 254 9.95 -7.91 20.11
N ARG A 255 10.04 -6.84 19.29
CA ARG A 255 10.95 -6.69 18.15
C ARG A 255 10.72 -7.65 16.99
N THR A 256 9.60 -8.38 16.97
CA THR A 256 9.21 -9.17 15.80
C THR A 256 8.39 -8.32 14.84
N LYS A 257 8.19 -8.78 13.59
CA LYS A 257 7.37 -8.07 12.61
C LYS A 257 5.98 -7.83 13.20
N LEU A 258 5.54 -6.58 13.20
CA LEU A 258 4.19 -6.22 13.64
C LEU A 258 3.19 -7.01 12.80
N SER A 259 2.36 -7.81 13.46
CA SER A 259 1.41 -8.73 12.84
C SER A 259 0.04 -8.54 13.45
N LYS A 260 -0.98 -9.19 12.87
CA LYS A 260 -2.34 -9.20 13.44
C LYS A 260 -2.40 -9.72 14.88
N ARG A 261 -1.39 -10.48 15.35
CA ARG A 261 -1.28 -10.94 16.75
C ARG A 261 -0.78 -9.87 17.72
N HIS A 262 -0.12 -8.82 17.22
CA HIS A 262 0.53 -7.76 18.00
C HIS A 262 -0.21 -6.42 17.86
N GLU A 263 -1.54 -6.42 17.77
CA GLU A 263 -2.32 -5.18 17.65
C GLU A 263 -2.02 -4.40 16.37
N ALA A 264 -1.77 -5.07 15.23
CA ALA A 264 -1.85 -4.42 13.91
C ALA A 264 -3.32 -4.05 13.61
N ILE A 265 -3.80 -3.06 14.35
CA ILE A 265 -5.16 -2.57 14.35
C ILE A 265 -5.37 -1.76 13.07
N ALA A 266 -6.54 -1.95 12.45
CA ALA A 266 -6.96 -1.17 11.31
C ALA A 266 -7.05 0.31 11.70
N VAL A 267 -6.72 1.24 10.80
CA VAL A 267 -6.84 2.68 11.06
C VAL A 267 -8.25 3.06 11.53
N SER A 268 -9.27 2.39 10.98
CA SER A 268 -10.67 2.57 11.37
C SER A 268 -10.95 2.27 12.83
N GLU A 269 -10.19 1.38 13.46
CA GLU A 269 -10.37 1.02 14.87
C GLU A 269 -9.72 2.05 15.79
N TYR A 270 -8.56 2.62 15.44
CA TYR A 270 -8.05 3.81 16.14
C TYR A 270 -9.00 4.99 16.01
N LYS A 271 -9.61 5.18 14.84
CA LYS A 271 -10.65 6.19 14.65
C LYS A 271 -11.83 5.97 15.61
N LYS A 272 -12.30 4.72 15.78
CA LYS A 272 -13.36 4.36 16.74
C LYS A 272 -12.95 4.52 18.20
N GLN A 273 -11.66 4.50 18.51
CA GLN A 273 -11.14 4.70 19.87
C GLN A 273 -10.92 6.18 20.22
N GLY A 274 -11.28 7.13 19.35
CA GLY A 274 -11.12 8.56 19.62
C GLY A 274 -9.74 9.12 19.30
N TYR A 275 -8.91 8.40 18.52
CA TYR A 275 -7.66 8.98 18.03
C TYR A 275 -7.93 10.01 16.95
N LEU A 276 -7.25 11.15 17.04
CA LEU A 276 -7.31 12.20 16.03
C LEU A 276 -6.46 11.84 14.80
N PRO A 277 -6.85 12.23 13.58
CA PRO A 277 -6.09 11.91 12.37
C PRO A 277 -4.69 12.50 12.41
N GLU A 278 -4.51 13.70 12.97
CA GLU A 278 -3.19 14.34 13.13
C GLU A 278 -2.28 13.55 14.06
N THR A 279 -2.85 12.94 15.11
CA THR A 279 -2.12 12.04 16.00
C THR A 279 -1.57 10.85 15.23
N ILE A 280 -2.41 10.19 14.43
CA ILE A 280 -2.02 9.02 13.65
C ILE A 280 -0.95 9.41 12.63
N ILE A 281 -1.15 10.52 11.90
CA ILE A 281 -0.18 11.04 10.94
C ILE A 281 1.17 11.33 11.60
N ASN A 282 1.20 12.07 12.71
CA ASN A 282 2.45 12.37 13.41
C ASN A 282 3.11 11.08 13.91
N PHE A 283 2.34 10.17 14.50
CA PHE A 283 2.90 8.94 15.04
C PHE A 283 3.52 8.06 13.95
N ILE A 284 2.78 7.78 12.87
CA ILE A 284 3.28 6.91 11.80
C ILE A 284 4.41 7.57 11.00
N ALA A 285 4.49 8.91 10.95
CA ALA A 285 5.62 9.61 10.38
C ALA A 285 6.94 9.22 11.06
N PHE A 286 6.94 9.04 12.37
CA PHE A 286 8.13 8.68 13.15
C PHE A 286 8.43 7.16 13.17
N LEU A 287 7.60 6.34 12.54
CA LEU A 287 7.85 4.90 12.41
C LEU A 287 8.88 4.60 11.30
N GLY A 288 10.13 5.01 11.55
CA GLY A 288 11.27 4.74 10.68
C GLY A 288 11.85 5.99 10.01
N TRP A 289 11.30 7.18 10.25
CA TRP A 289 11.88 8.45 9.80
C TRP A 289 12.20 9.34 11.00
N ASN A 290 13.31 10.05 10.94
CA ASN A 290 13.71 11.03 11.95
C ASN A 290 14.22 12.30 11.25
N PRO A 291 13.66 13.49 11.54
CA PRO A 291 14.07 14.75 10.92
C PRO A 291 15.50 15.20 11.27
N GLY A 292 16.17 14.53 12.21
CA GLY A 292 17.47 14.91 12.75
C GLY A 292 17.36 15.96 13.87
N THR A 293 16.17 16.12 14.45
CA THR A 293 15.86 17.10 15.50
C THR A 293 15.18 16.41 16.68
N GLU A 294 15.15 17.06 17.84
CA GLU A 294 14.42 16.60 19.02
C GLU A 294 12.91 16.90 18.96
N ARG A 295 12.45 17.62 17.94
CA ARG A 295 11.04 17.93 17.76
C ARG A 295 10.29 16.63 17.49
N GLU A 296 9.22 16.38 18.23
CA GLU A 296 8.37 15.19 18.07
C GLU A 296 6.95 15.51 17.56
N ILE A 297 6.52 16.77 17.69
CA ILE A 297 5.18 17.23 17.30
C ILE A 297 5.19 17.92 15.93
N TYR A 298 4.41 17.41 14.98
CA TYR A 298 4.36 17.90 13.61
C TYR A 298 2.94 18.06 13.08
N SER A 299 2.72 19.14 12.35
CA SER A 299 1.58 19.26 11.44
C SER A 299 1.91 18.63 10.08
N MET A 300 0.88 18.28 9.30
CA MET A 300 1.08 17.79 7.92
C MET A 300 1.94 18.74 7.07
N PRO A 301 1.74 20.08 7.07
CA PRO A 301 2.63 20.99 6.34
C PRO A 301 4.09 20.95 6.82
N SER A 302 4.33 20.78 8.13
CA SER A 302 5.70 20.64 8.66
C SER A 302 6.34 19.35 8.17
N LEU A 303 5.59 18.24 8.17
CA LEU A 303 6.06 16.96 7.63
C LEU A 303 6.39 17.08 6.15
N ILE A 304 5.52 17.68 5.33
CA ILE A 304 5.76 17.87 3.89
C ILE A 304 7.07 18.64 3.66
N LYS A 305 7.29 19.72 4.41
CA LYS A 305 8.50 20.54 4.28
C LYS A 305 9.78 19.74 4.64
N GLU A 306 9.74 18.99 5.73
CA GLU A 306 10.95 18.38 6.31
C GLU A 306 11.23 16.96 5.81
N PHE A 307 10.23 16.24 5.30
CA PHE A 307 10.35 14.84 4.90
C PHE A 307 11.43 14.63 3.83
N SER A 308 12.20 13.56 3.95
CA SER A 308 13.19 13.15 2.95
C SER A 308 13.47 11.66 3.09
N LEU A 309 13.66 10.96 1.98
CA LEU A 309 13.89 9.51 1.98
C LEU A 309 15.23 9.15 2.61
N GLU A 310 16.23 10.03 2.51
CA GLU A 310 17.58 9.88 3.07
C GLU A 310 17.59 9.87 4.60
N LYS A 311 16.54 10.42 5.22
CA LYS A 311 16.36 10.44 6.69
C LYS A 311 15.54 9.26 7.20
N VAL A 312 15.07 8.39 6.30
CA VAL A 312 14.45 7.12 6.67
C VAL A 312 15.55 6.16 7.12
N GLN A 313 15.40 5.63 8.32
CA GLN A 313 16.35 4.74 8.96
C GLN A 313 16.26 3.32 8.37
N LYS A 314 17.38 2.59 8.42
CA LYS A 314 17.44 1.19 7.97
C LYS A 314 16.84 0.20 8.99
N GLY A 315 16.89 0.56 10.29
CA GLY A 315 16.40 -0.28 11.37
C GLY A 315 14.87 -0.32 11.43
N GLY A 316 14.31 -1.45 11.89
CA GLY A 316 12.88 -1.56 12.14
C GLY A 316 12.40 -0.58 13.21
N ALA A 317 11.21 -0.01 13.02
CA ALA A 317 10.64 0.96 13.96
C ALA A 317 9.67 0.26 14.91
N ILE A 318 9.87 0.41 16.23
CA ILE A 318 9.02 -0.22 17.24
C ILE A 318 7.72 0.58 17.37
N PHE A 319 6.60 -0.11 17.21
CA PHE A 319 5.27 0.43 17.49
C PHE A 319 5.09 0.56 19.01
N ASN A 320 4.85 1.78 19.50
CA ASN A 320 4.67 2.07 20.93
C ASN A 320 3.33 2.77 21.17
N ILE A 321 2.37 2.04 21.72
CA ILE A 321 1.02 2.56 22.00
C ILE A 321 1.03 3.71 23.02
N LYS A 322 1.87 3.65 24.06
CA LYS A 322 1.97 4.72 25.07
C LYS A 322 2.42 6.04 24.46
N ARG A 323 3.29 5.98 23.44
CA ARG A 323 3.69 7.16 22.68
C ARG A 323 2.54 7.70 21.84
N LEU A 324 1.75 6.81 21.22
CA LEU A 324 0.56 7.21 20.47
C LEU A 324 -0.47 7.89 21.39
N ASP A 325 -0.73 7.35 22.58
CA ASP A 325 -1.61 7.95 23.61
C ASP A 325 -1.15 9.34 24.02
N PHE A 326 0.16 9.49 24.29
CA PHE A 326 0.76 10.77 24.65
C PHE A 326 0.54 11.83 23.56
N LEU A 327 0.80 11.48 22.29
CA LEU A 327 0.55 12.35 21.15
C LEU A 327 -0.94 12.69 21.06
N ASN A 328 -1.83 11.72 21.26
CA ASN A 328 -3.27 11.97 21.19
C ASN A 328 -3.73 12.98 22.23
N GLY A 329 -3.26 12.83 23.47
CA GLY A 329 -3.51 13.78 24.54
C GLY A 329 -3.00 15.18 24.20
N PHE A 330 -1.84 15.29 23.55
CA PHE A 330 -1.34 16.57 23.06
C PHE A 330 -2.31 17.21 22.07
N TYR A 331 -2.69 16.50 20.99
CA TYR A 331 -3.56 17.06 19.95
C TYR A 331 -4.97 17.38 20.44
N ILE A 332 -5.53 16.57 21.36
CA ILE A 332 -6.82 16.85 22.00
C ILE A 332 -6.77 18.18 22.73
N ARG A 333 -5.74 18.43 23.54
CA ARG A 333 -5.58 19.70 24.29
C ARG A 333 -5.35 20.93 23.41
N GLN A 334 -5.02 20.75 22.14
CA GLN A 334 -4.88 21.85 21.18
C GLN A 334 -6.21 22.20 20.48
N ARG A 335 -7.29 21.43 20.69
CA ARG A 335 -8.60 21.76 20.13
C ARG A 335 -9.27 22.86 20.92
N SER A 336 -10.00 23.72 20.20
CA SER A 336 -10.96 24.60 20.85
C SER A 336 -12.08 23.76 21.46
N VAL A 337 -12.74 24.30 22.49
CA VAL A 337 -13.81 23.59 23.20
C VAL A 337 -14.92 23.22 22.22
N GLU A 338 -15.31 24.16 21.34
CA GLU A 338 -16.34 23.96 20.32
C GLU A 338 -16.00 22.75 19.43
N LYS A 339 -14.75 22.68 18.95
CA LYS A 339 -14.35 21.57 18.06
C LYS A 339 -14.23 20.25 18.81
N LEU A 340 -13.79 20.27 20.07
CA LEU A 340 -13.72 19.06 20.89
C LEU A 340 -15.12 18.52 21.18
N THR A 341 -16.08 19.39 21.47
CA THR A 341 -17.49 19.04 21.66
C THR A 341 -18.07 18.34 20.44
N GLU A 342 -17.87 18.89 19.24
CA GLU A 342 -18.28 18.25 17.99
C GLU A 342 -17.66 16.84 17.83
N LEU A 343 -16.38 16.69 18.18
CA LEU A 343 -15.68 15.40 18.08
C LEU A 343 -16.17 14.38 19.11
N CYS A 344 -16.55 14.82 20.31
CA CYS A 344 -17.07 13.96 21.37
C CYS A 344 -18.51 13.51 21.14
N LEU A 345 -19.30 14.28 20.38
CA LEU A 345 -20.72 14.06 20.21
C LEU A 345 -21.10 12.63 19.76
N PRO A 346 -20.49 12.03 18.72
CA PRO A 346 -20.83 10.66 18.31
C PRO A 346 -20.61 9.64 19.43
N TYR A 347 -19.55 9.81 20.23
CA TYR A 347 -19.23 8.92 21.35
C TYR A 347 -20.22 9.06 22.50
N LEU A 348 -20.66 10.29 22.79
CA LEU A 348 -21.66 10.54 23.83
C LEU A 348 -23.02 9.96 23.44
N ILE A 349 -23.39 10.01 22.16
CA ILE A 349 -24.60 9.39 21.62
C ILE A 349 -24.49 7.86 21.66
N GLU A 350 -23.39 7.29 21.17
CA GLU A 350 -23.17 5.83 21.15
C GLU A 350 -23.14 5.23 22.56
N ALA A 351 -22.51 5.91 23.52
CA ALA A 351 -22.51 5.51 24.93
C ALA A 351 -23.87 5.70 25.63
N GLY A 352 -24.84 6.31 24.95
CA GLY A 352 -26.19 6.54 25.47
C GLY A 352 -26.27 7.69 26.48
N PHE A 353 -25.28 8.57 26.56
CA PHE A 353 -25.35 9.78 27.39
C PHE A 353 -26.21 10.88 26.77
N LEU A 354 -26.24 10.94 25.44
CA LEU A 354 -27.05 11.87 24.66
C LEU A 354 -27.96 11.12 23.69
N LYS A 355 -29.10 11.71 23.35
CA LYS A 355 -29.92 11.31 22.20
C LYS A 355 -30.00 12.46 21.22
N SER A 356 -29.81 12.16 19.93
CA SER A 356 -30.06 13.11 18.84
C SER A 356 -31.56 13.24 18.63
N HIS A 357 -32.09 14.45 18.69
CA HIS A 357 -33.43 14.77 18.20
C HIS A 357 -33.27 15.49 16.86
N GLU A 358 -33.30 14.75 15.75
CA GLU A 358 -33.17 15.33 14.41
C GLU A 358 -34.48 15.95 13.88
N GLU A 359 -35.62 15.74 14.54
CA GLU A 359 -36.90 16.30 14.10
C GLU A 359 -37.76 16.73 15.30
N VAL A 360 -37.89 18.05 15.49
CA VAL A 360 -39.08 18.61 16.16
C VAL A 360 -39.58 19.76 15.30
N GLU A 361 -40.51 19.47 14.40
CA GLU A 361 -41.24 20.45 13.57
C GLU A 361 -42.01 21.51 14.41
N GLU A 362 -42.09 21.36 15.74
CA GLU A 362 -42.92 22.23 16.59
C GLU A 362 -42.17 23.32 17.38
N PHE A 363 -40.84 23.45 17.26
CA PHE A 363 -40.14 24.59 17.87
C PHE A 363 -39.25 25.32 16.85
N HIS A 364 -39.56 26.60 16.63
CA HIS A 364 -38.86 27.56 15.77
C HIS A 364 -37.43 27.89 16.25
N LEU A 365 -36.57 26.90 16.44
CA LEU A 365 -35.16 27.09 16.78
C LEU A 365 -34.34 26.17 15.88
N GLY A 366 -33.89 26.72 14.75
CA GLY A 366 -33.14 26.01 13.69
C GLY A 366 -31.73 25.52 14.06
N ALA A 367 -31.51 25.08 15.30
CA ALA A 367 -30.27 24.46 15.76
C ALA A 367 -30.53 23.01 16.22
N PRO A 368 -29.59 22.08 16.00
CA PRO A 368 -29.73 20.71 16.52
C PRO A 368 -29.77 20.72 18.06
N HIS A 369 -30.75 20.01 18.63
CA HIS A 369 -30.90 19.83 20.07
C HIS A 369 -30.59 18.39 20.47
N TYR A 370 -29.98 18.21 21.64
CA TYR A 370 -29.66 16.89 22.22
C TYR A 370 -30.39 16.72 23.55
N GLU A 371 -30.87 15.50 23.83
CA GLU A 371 -31.46 15.15 25.13
C GLU A 371 -30.41 14.45 25.99
N ILE A 372 -30.15 14.96 27.21
CA ILE A 372 -29.35 14.24 28.21
C ILE A 372 -30.16 13.02 28.70
N SER A 373 -29.63 11.82 28.47
CA SER A 373 -30.38 10.58 28.72
C SER A 373 -30.87 10.41 30.16
N GLN A 374 -30.08 10.86 31.14
CA GLN A 374 -30.40 10.75 32.57
C GLN A 374 -31.46 11.76 33.03
N THR A 375 -31.34 13.02 32.62
CA THR A 375 -32.18 14.12 33.14
C THR A 375 -33.36 14.45 32.23
N LYS A 376 -33.37 13.96 30.97
CA LYS A 376 -34.32 14.35 29.93
C LYS A 376 -34.27 15.82 29.53
N GLU A 377 -33.22 16.52 29.93
CA GLU A 377 -33.02 17.92 29.61
C GLU A 377 -32.59 18.07 28.15
N LEU A 378 -33.25 18.97 27.42
CA LEU A 378 -32.84 19.40 26.08
C LEU A 378 -31.75 20.46 26.18
N ILE A 379 -30.65 20.23 25.47
CA ILE A 379 -29.49 21.12 25.41
C ILE A 379 -29.12 21.40 23.95
N ASP A 380 -28.61 22.60 23.68
CA ASP A 380 -27.99 22.95 22.41
C ASP A 380 -26.48 22.69 22.45
N LEU A 381 -25.79 22.88 21.32
CA LEU A 381 -24.32 22.73 21.26
C LEU A 381 -23.60 23.66 22.23
N VAL A 382 -24.04 24.91 22.37
CA VAL A 382 -23.40 25.92 23.25
C VAL A 382 -23.45 25.50 24.72
N LYS A 383 -24.53 24.83 25.14
CA LYS A 383 -24.64 24.29 26.49
C LYS A 383 -23.82 23.01 26.65
N LEU A 384 -23.74 22.18 25.61
CA LEU A 384 -22.89 20.98 25.60
C LEU A 384 -21.40 21.36 25.69
N GLU A 385 -20.96 22.44 25.05
CA GLU A 385 -19.61 23.01 25.14
C GLU A 385 -19.18 23.34 26.57
N LYS A 386 -20.11 23.62 27.48
CA LYS A 386 -19.79 23.92 28.88
C LYS A 386 -19.64 22.65 29.73
N ILE A 387 -20.03 21.50 29.20
CA ILE A 387 -20.09 20.20 29.89
C ILE A 387 -18.92 19.32 29.46
N VAL A 388 -18.56 19.38 28.17
CA VAL A 388 -17.35 18.75 27.59
C VAL A 388 -16.11 19.53 28.02
#